data_AF-A0AAE3G477-F1
#
_entry.id   AF-A0AAE3G477-F1
#
_cell.length_a   1.000
_cell.length_b   1.000
_cell.length_c   1.000
_cell.angle_alpha   90.00
_cell.angle_beta   90.00
_cell.angle_gamma   90.00
#
_symmetry.space_group_name_H-M   'P 1'
#
loop_
_entity.id
_entity.type
_entity.pdbx_description
1 polymer ?
#
loop_
_entity_poly.entity_id
_entity_poly.type
_entity_poly.pdbx_seq_one_letter_code
_entity_poly.pdbx_strand_id
1 'polypeptide(L)'
;MARVMTRQRLHRENLAYRFTGGVSQENRCSGFTPAFRDTSTGMVYPSLCGTGSPVPFHCLDGLPDDLVLQRDCNGAACAVKPTVEAGFLRDGQFFTRQQAADCVAAEE
;
A
#
# COMPACT_ATOMS: atom_id res chain seq x y z
N MET A 1 1.93 -15.31 -12.39
CA MET A 1 0.91 -15.71 -11.40
C MET A 1 0.79 -14.60 -10.36
N ALA A 2 -0.32 -13.86 -10.35
CA ALA A 2 -0.55 -12.83 -9.34
C ALA A 2 -0.70 -13.52 -7.98
N ARG A 3 0.25 -13.26 -7.06
CA ARG A 3 0.21 -13.83 -5.71
C ARG A 3 -0.67 -12.97 -4.82
N VAL A 4 -1.30 -13.59 -3.83
CA VAL A 4 -2.13 -12.92 -2.81
C VAL A 4 -1.30 -11.84 -2.09
N MET A 5 -1.91 -10.71 -1.78
CA MET A 5 -1.26 -9.65 -1.01
C MET A 5 -1.57 -9.86 0.48
N THR A 6 -0.52 -9.99 1.29
CA THR A 6 -0.60 -10.34 2.72
C THR A 6 0.33 -9.47 3.54
N ARG A 7 0.15 -9.43 4.87
CA ARG A 7 1.07 -8.73 5.79
C ARG A 7 2.53 -9.16 5.61
N GLN A 8 2.77 -10.46 5.40
CA GLN A 8 4.11 -10.99 5.16
C GLN A 8 4.70 -10.50 3.82
N ARG A 9 3.86 -10.24 2.82
CA ARG A 9 4.30 -9.67 1.54
C ARG A 9 4.62 -8.19 1.66
N LEU A 10 3.79 -7.41 2.35
CA LEU A 10 4.11 -6.01 2.69
C LEU A 10 5.45 -5.89 3.41
N HIS A 11 5.73 -6.80 4.35
CA HIS A 11 7.03 -6.84 5.02
C HIS A 11 8.19 -7.12 4.04
N ARG A 12 8.02 -8.07 3.10
CA ARG A 12 9.03 -8.35 2.07
C ARG A 12 9.25 -7.18 1.12
N GLU A 13 8.20 -6.47 0.73
CA GLU A 13 8.33 -5.27 -0.11
C GLU A 13 9.07 -4.16 0.63
N ASN A 14 8.76 -3.92 1.91
CA ASN A 14 9.51 -2.96 2.71
C ASN A 14 11.00 -3.31 2.82
N LEU A 15 11.35 -4.60 2.87
CA LEU A 15 12.75 -5.03 2.85
C LEU A 15 13.41 -4.80 1.48
N ALA A 16 12.68 -5.03 0.38
CA ALA A 16 13.21 -4.86 -0.97
C ALA A 16 13.46 -3.39 -1.34
N TYR A 17 12.60 -2.48 -0.86
CA TYR A 17 12.67 -1.03 -1.11
C TYR A 17 13.32 -0.23 0.03
N ARG A 18 13.98 -0.92 0.96
CA ARG A 18 14.60 -0.28 2.14
C ARG A 18 15.63 0.76 1.68
N PHE A 19 15.63 1.93 2.34
CA PHE A 19 16.45 3.10 1.98
C PHE A 19 16.10 3.76 0.64
N THR A 20 14.87 3.58 0.16
CA THR A 20 14.34 4.26 -1.03
C THR A 20 12.99 4.87 -0.72
N GLY A 21 12.54 5.84 -1.54
CA GLY A 21 11.19 6.39 -1.47
C GLY A 21 10.05 5.38 -1.69
N GLY A 22 10.34 4.09 -1.91
CA GLY A 22 9.36 3.01 -1.95
C GLY A 22 8.88 2.52 -0.57
N VAL A 23 9.36 3.12 0.53
CA VAL A 23 8.95 2.83 1.92
C VAL A 23 8.30 4.06 2.55
N SER A 24 7.19 3.85 3.27
CA SER A 24 6.37 4.94 3.82
C SER A 24 7.10 5.87 4.80
N GLN A 25 8.18 5.40 5.45
CA GLN A 25 9.04 6.26 6.29
C GLN A 25 9.92 7.19 5.46
N GLU A 26 10.43 6.71 4.33
CA GLU A 26 11.46 7.40 3.54
C GLU A 26 10.87 8.45 2.59
N ASN A 27 9.59 8.32 2.20
CA ASN A 27 8.91 9.28 1.31
C ASN A 27 7.89 10.18 2.00
N ARG A 28 7.85 10.13 3.34
CA ARG A 28 6.83 10.80 4.16
C ARG A 28 6.84 12.31 4.03
N CYS A 29 8.03 12.90 3.82
CA CYS A 29 8.20 14.34 3.62
C CYS A 29 7.96 14.78 2.17
N SER A 30 7.83 13.84 1.23
CA SER A 30 7.69 14.10 -0.21
C SER A 30 6.23 14.06 -0.69
N GLY A 31 5.26 14.18 0.23
CA GLY A 31 3.82 14.25 -0.09
C GLY A 31 3.16 12.91 -0.44
N PHE A 32 3.86 11.78 -0.29
CA PHE A 32 3.30 10.47 -0.58
C PHE A 32 2.48 9.92 0.59
N THR A 33 1.25 9.49 0.30
CA THR A 33 0.36 8.82 1.25
C THR A 33 0.25 7.34 0.88
N PRO A 34 0.44 6.39 1.80
CA PRO A 34 0.33 4.96 1.49
C PRO A 34 -1.06 4.60 0.95
N ALA A 35 -1.09 3.82 -0.13
CA ALA A 35 -2.32 3.44 -0.81
C ALA A 35 -2.19 2.05 -1.45
N PHE A 36 -3.33 1.52 -1.88
CA PHE A 36 -3.47 0.29 -2.62
C PHE A 36 -4.22 0.54 -3.92
N ARG A 37 -3.84 -0.14 -4.99
CA ARG A 37 -4.58 -0.12 -6.24
C ARG A 37 -5.06 -1.51 -6.57
N ASP A 38 -6.35 -1.67 -6.86
CA ASP A 38 -6.85 -2.88 -7.47
C ASP A 38 -6.63 -2.82 -8.97
N THR A 39 -5.70 -3.63 -9.48
CA THR A 39 -5.35 -3.69 -10.91
C THR A 39 -6.49 -4.24 -11.78
N SER A 40 -7.48 -4.92 -11.20
CA SER A 40 -8.62 -5.43 -11.97
C SER A 40 -9.66 -4.37 -12.30
N THR A 41 -9.89 -3.43 -11.37
CA THR A 41 -10.88 -2.34 -11.53
C THR A 41 -10.23 -0.99 -11.82
N GLY A 42 -8.92 -0.87 -11.55
CA GLY A 42 -8.18 0.39 -11.59
C GLY A 42 -8.41 1.29 -10.38
N MET A 43 -9.29 0.91 -9.44
CA MET A 43 -9.63 1.72 -8.28
C MET A 43 -8.47 1.81 -7.29
N VAL A 44 -8.33 2.98 -6.66
CA VAL A 44 -7.29 3.27 -5.67
C VAL A 44 -7.92 3.51 -4.31
N TYR A 45 -7.34 2.88 -3.30
CA TYR A 45 -7.81 2.88 -1.92
C TYR A 45 -6.69 3.39 -1.02
N PRO A 46 -6.89 4.49 -0.28
CA PRO A 46 -5.89 4.94 0.70
C PRO A 46 -5.71 3.89 1.81
N SER A 47 -4.51 3.81 2.40
CA SER A 47 -4.31 3.02 3.62
C SER A 47 -5.01 3.70 4.79
N LEU A 48 -6.07 3.06 5.27
CA LEU A 48 -6.83 3.49 6.44
C LEU A 48 -6.69 2.45 7.55
N CYS A 49 -6.75 2.90 8.80
CA CYS A 49 -6.95 1.99 9.94
C CYS A 49 -8.37 1.40 9.94
N GLY A 50 -8.63 0.43 10.81
CA GLY A 50 -9.97 -0.19 10.94
C GLY A 50 -11.10 0.78 11.30
N THR A 51 -10.80 1.99 11.79
CA THR A 51 -11.79 3.07 12.02
C THR A 51 -11.93 4.03 10.85
N GLY A 52 -11.27 3.78 9.72
CA GLY A 52 -11.35 4.59 8.49
C GLY A 52 -10.45 5.82 8.44
N SER A 53 -9.55 6.01 9.41
CA SER A 53 -8.62 7.15 9.42
C SER A 53 -7.32 6.84 8.64
N PRO A 54 -6.75 7.79 7.89
CA PRO A 54 -5.49 7.58 7.16
C PRO A 54 -4.34 7.20 8.10
N VAL A 55 -3.50 6.27 7.65
CA VAL A 55 -2.33 5.82 8.40
C VAL A 55 -1.03 6.06 7.62
N PRO A 56 0.09 6.32 8.32
CA PRO A 56 1.37 6.62 7.68
C PRO A 56 2.15 5.37 7.22
N PHE A 57 1.49 4.21 7.14
CA PHE A 57 2.06 2.95 6.68
C PHE A 57 1.00 2.12 5.97
N HIS A 58 1.41 1.16 5.13
CA HIS A 58 0.48 0.25 4.47
C HIS A 58 -0.29 -0.60 5.49
N CYS A 59 -1.60 -0.35 5.60
CA CYS A 59 -2.50 -1.07 6.49
C CYS A 59 -3.70 -1.60 5.68
N LEU A 60 -3.97 -2.90 5.80
CA LEU A 60 -5.05 -3.56 5.07
C LEU A 60 -6.42 -3.39 5.73
N ASP A 61 -6.47 -2.93 6.99
CA ASP A 61 -7.66 -3.04 7.83
C ASP A 61 -8.82 -2.17 7.34
N GLY A 62 -8.52 -1.03 6.72
CA GLY A 62 -9.52 -0.14 6.13
C GLY A 62 -9.89 -0.44 4.67
N LEU A 63 -9.44 -1.56 4.11
CA LEU A 63 -9.87 -1.99 2.77
C LEU A 63 -11.31 -2.54 2.79
N PRO A 64 -12.09 -2.31 1.73
CA PRO A 64 -13.45 -2.85 1.61
C PRO A 64 -13.43 -4.37 1.55
N ASP A 65 -14.49 -5.00 2.08
CA ASP A 65 -14.60 -6.47 2.14
C ASP A 65 -14.52 -7.13 0.76
N ASP A 66 -14.95 -6.45 -0.31
CA ASP A 66 -14.79 -6.92 -1.69
C ASP A 66 -13.34 -7.22 -2.07
N LEU A 67 -12.36 -6.57 -1.44
CA LEU A 67 -10.94 -6.82 -1.70
C LEU A 67 -10.33 -7.79 -0.69
N VAL A 68 -10.93 -7.96 0.48
CA VAL A 68 -10.40 -8.77 1.57
C VAL A 68 -10.80 -10.23 1.37
N LEU A 69 -9.80 -11.10 1.27
CA LEU A 69 -10.00 -12.55 1.15
C LEU A 69 -10.10 -13.22 2.52
N GLN A 70 -9.40 -12.69 3.52
CA GLN A 70 -9.37 -13.26 4.86
C GLN A 70 -9.09 -12.20 5.93
N ARG A 71 -9.83 -12.28 7.03
CA ARG A 71 -9.62 -11.53 8.27
C ARG A 71 -9.13 -12.46 9.39
N ASP A 72 -8.37 -11.93 10.35
CA ASP A 72 -8.00 -12.67 11.57
C ASP A 72 -9.14 -12.69 12.60
N CYS A 73 -8.90 -13.36 13.74
CA CYS A 73 -9.86 -13.46 14.85
C CYS A 73 -10.22 -12.11 15.49
N ASN A 74 -9.45 -11.05 15.23
CA ASN A 74 -9.73 -9.69 15.69
C ASN A 74 -10.45 -8.85 14.62
N GLY A 75 -10.82 -9.45 13.48
CA GLY A 75 -11.48 -8.77 12.36
C GLY A 75 -10.53 -7.98 11.45
N ALA A 76 -9.23 -8.05 11.70
CA ALA A 76 -8.23 -7.30 10.95
C ALA A 76 -7.89 -8.04 9.64
N ALA A 77 -7.68 -7.29 8.54
CA ALA A 77 -7.46 -7.90 7.24
C ALA A 77 -6.05 -8.51 7.16
N CYS A 78 -5.99 -9.80 6.81
CA CYS A 78 -4.75 -10.57 6.75
C CYS A 78 -4.35 -10.97 5.34
N ALA A 79 -5.33 -11.16 4.46
CA ALA A 79 -5.11 -11.44 3.05
C ALA A 79 -6.11 -10.68 2.19
N VAL A 80 -5.62 -10.09 1.09
CA VAL A 80 -6.45 -9.40 0.09
C VAL A 80 -6.19 -9.95 -1.30
N LYS A 81 -7.08 -9.63 -2.25
CA LYS A 81 -7.04 -10.12 -3.63
C LYS A 81 -5.64 -9.96 -4.24
N PRO A 82 -5.19 -10.91 -5.07
CA PRO A 82 -3.88 -10.83 -5.73
C PRO A 82 -3.77 -9.69 -6.75
N THR A 83 -4.91 -9.10 -7.14
CA THR A 83 -4.99 -7.92 -8.01
C THR A 83 -4.66 -6.64 -7.26
N VAL A 84 -4.62 -6.66 -5.92
CA VAL A 84 -4.29 -5.49 -5.10
C VAL A 84 -2.77 -5.31 -5.05
N GLU A 85 -2.33 -4.15 -5.48
CA GLU A 85 -0.94 -3.71 -5.50
C GLU A 85 -0.72 -2.59 -4.46
N ALA A 86 0.39 -2.65 -3.72
CA ALA A 86 0.76 -1.61 -2.77
C ALA A 86 1.57 -0.49 -3.45
N GLY A 87 1.22 0.75 -3.13
CA GLY A 87 1.87 1.93 -3.65
C GLY A 87 1.56 3.17 -2.83
N PHE A 88 1.54 4.32 -3.47
CA PHE A 88 1.35 5.61 -2.83
C PHE A 88 0.44 6.50 -3.66
N LEU A 89 -0.32 7.36 -3.00
CA LEU A 89 -1.04 8.48 -3.59
C LEU A 89 -0.21 9.74 -3.41
N ARG A 90 -0.02 10.49 -4.49
CA ARG A 90 0.54 11.84 -4.49
C ARG A 90 -0.20 12.67 -5.54
N ASP A 91 -0.70 13.84 -5.16
CA ASP A 91 -1.47 14.75 -6.04
C ASP A 91 -2.64 14.07 -6.79
N GLY A 92 -3.31 13.12 -6.14
CA GLY A 92 -4.44 12.37 -6.73
C GLY A 92 -4.04 11.28 -7.72
N GLN A 93 -2.74 11.06 -7.96
CA GLN A 93 -2.20 10.00 -8.81
C GLN A 93 -1.62 8.87 -7.98
N PHE A 94 -1.79 7.63 -8.46
CA PHE A 94 -1.19 6.46 -7.85
C PHE A 94 0.21 6.20 -8.43
N PHE A 95 1.16 6.00 -7.52
CA PHE A 95 2.54 5.65 -7.79
C PHE A 95 2.81 4.27 -7.21
N THR A 96 3.44 3.39 -7.99
CA THR A 96 3.99 2.15 -7.44
C THR A 96 5.13 2.46 -6.48
N ARG A 97 5.54 1.48 -5.66
CA ARG A 97 6.73 1.64 -4.81
C ARG A 97 7.98 2.04 -5.60
N GLN A 98 8.16 1.46 -6.79
CA GLN A 98 9.28 1.82 -7.67
C GLN A 98 9.17 3.26 -8.15
N GLN A 99 8.00 3.68 -8.65
CA GLN A 99 7.80 5.05 -9.12
C GLN A 99 7.98 6.08 -7.99
N ALA A 100 7.52 5.77 -6.77
CA ALA A 100 7.76 6.63 -5.61
C ALA A 100 9.25 6.72 -5.26
N ALA A 101 10.00 5.60 -5.33
CA ALA A 101 11.45 5.61 -5.16
C ALA A 101 12.15 6.48 -6.20
N ASP A 102 11.79 6.31 -7.48
CA ASP A 102 12.39 7.07 -8.59
C ASP A 102 12.06 8.58 -8.48
N CYS A 103 10.83 8.94 -8.09
CA CYS A 103 10.46 10.34 -7.85
C CYS A 103 11.28 10.96 -6.71
N VAL A 104 11.38 10.30 -5.56
CA VAL A 104 12.17 10.82 -4.43
C VAL A 104 13.64 10.95 -4.82
N ALA A 105 14.20 9.98 -5.54
CA ALA A 105 15.58 10.04 -6.01
C ALA A 105 15.85 11.14 -7.05
N ALA A 106 14.83 11.57 -7.80
CA ALA A 106 14.94 12.68 -8.75
C ALA A 106 14.74 14.06 -8.11
N GLU A 107 14.22 14.11 -6.88
CA GLU A 107 14.01 15.34 -6.10
C GLU A 107 15.18 15.67 -5.15
N GLU A 108 16.13 14.74 -4.99
CA GLU A 108 17.41 14.92 -4.24
C GLU A 108 18.56 15.41 -5.14
#